data_AF-A0A8H5VMN5-F1
#
_entry.id   AF-A0A8H5VMN5-F1
#
_cell.length_a   1.000
_cell.length_b   1.000
_cell.length_c   1.000
_cell.angle_alpha   90.00
_cell.angle_beta   90.00
_cell.angle_gamma   90.00
#
_symmetry.space_group_name_H-M   'P 1'
#
loop_
_entity.id
_entity.type
_entity.pdbx_description
1 polymer ?
#
loop_
_entity_poly.entity_id
_entity_poly.type
_entity_poly.pdbx_seq_one_letter_code
_entity_poly.pdbx_strand_id
1 'polypeptide(L)'
;MSSCIFCRIVKGDIPSFKLFESEKTLAFLDIGPLSKGHAPVVKKIVKATGATDYNILQNNGRIAHQEVDHVHFHMIPKPNETEGLGVKWPTKPADMEQLKAYCEELKAKI
;
A
#
# COMPACT_ATOMS: atom_id res chain seq x y z
N MET A 1 17.52 8.37 11.01
CA MET A 1 16.06 8.63 11.02
C MET A 1 15.67 10.07 10.69
N SER A 2 16.59 11.03 10.52
CA SER A 2 16.27 12.44 10.19
C SER A 2 15.89 12.69 8.72
N SER A 3 16.15 11.74 7.80
CA SER A 3 15.89 11.88 6.36
C SER A 3 14.55 11.29 5.89
N CYS A 4 13.82 10.53 6.72
CA CYS A 4 12.56 9.92 6.30
C CYS A 4 11.45 10.97 6.19
N ILE A 5 10.90 11.14 4.98
CA ILE A 5 9.84 12.11 4.71
C ILE A 5 8.57 11.83 5.51
N PHE A 6 8.16 10.57 5.68
CA PHE A 6 6.97 10.22 6.47
C PHE A 6 7.19 10.42 7.97
N CYS A 7 8.40 10.21 8.49
CA CYS A 7 8.72 10.59 9.86
C CYS A 7 8.57 12.10 10.07
N ARG A 8 8.98 12.91 9.09
CA ARG A 8 8.83 14.37 9.14
C ARG A 8 7.37 14.82 9.05
N ILE A 9 6.54 14.13 8.26
CA ILE A 9 5.08 14.37 8.24
C ILE A 9 4.45 14.02 9.60
N VAL A 10 4.80 12.88 10.19
CA VAL A 10 4.29 12.46 11.51
C VAL A 10 4.66 13.48 12.60
N LYS A 11 5.87 14.04 12.54
CA LYS A 11 6.33 15.09 13.46
C LYS A 11 5.70 16.47 13.22
N GLY A 12 5.09 16.69 12.06
CA GLY A 12 4.60 18.01 11.64
C GLY A 12 5.66 18.93 11.04
N ASP A 13 6.88 18.44 10.76
CA ASP A 13 7.96 19.20 10.13
C ASP A 13 7.68 19.48 8.64
N ILE A 14 6.78 18.69 8.02
CA ILE A 14 6.32 18.85 6.63
C ILE A 14 4.79 18.82 6.67
N PRO A 15 4.10 19.77 5.99
CA PRO A 15 2.64 19.78 5.94
C PRO A 15 2.09 18.59 5.16
N SER A 16 0.90 18.13 5.54
CA SER A 16 0.14 17.12 4.81
C SER A 16 -1.36 17.34 4.96
N PHE A 17 -2.15 16.85 4.00
CA PHE A 17 -3.61 16.87 4.08
C PHE A 17 -4.08 15.68 4.90
N LYS A 18 -4.05 15.83 6.23
CA LYS A 18 -4.48 14.78 7.18
C LYS A 18 -5.96 14.45 7.00
N LEU A 19 -6.25 13.16 6.91
CA LEU A 19 -7.61 12.59 6.84
C LEU A 19 -8.03 11.97 8.16
N PHE A 20 -7.08 11.33 8.85
CA PHE A 20 -7.31 10.65 10.11
C PHE A 20 -6.00 10.49 10.88
N GLU A 21 -6.06 10.63 12.20
CA GLU A 21 -4.93 10.42 13.09
C GLU A 21 -5.39 9.65 14.33
N SER A 22 -4.61 8.66 14.74
CA SER A 22 -4.74 7.90 15.98
C SER A 22 -3.38 7.78 16.65
N GLU A 23 -3.34 7.21 17.85
CA GLU A 23 -2.11 6.93 18.58
C GLU A 23 -1.06 6.16 17.75
N LYS A 24 -1.50 5.30 16.83
CA LYS A 24 -0.62 4.37 16.09
C LYS A 24 -0.66 4.56 14.58
N THR A 25 -1.45 5.50 14.07
CA THR A 25 -1.72 5.57 12.62
C THR A 25 -2.04 6.99 12.21
N LEU A 26 -1.41 7.42 11.11
CA LEU A 26 -1.72 8.68 10.45
C LEU A 26 -2.07 8.38 8.98
N ALA A 27 -3.19 8.94 8.53
CA ALA A 27 -3.65 8.89 7.14
C ALA A 27 -3.70 10.31 6.56
N PHE A 28 -3.19 10.48 5.36
CA PHE A 28 -3.12 11.77 4.65
C PHE A 28 -3.23 11.56 3.14
N LEU A 29 -3.69 12.54 2.37
CA LEU A 29 -3.79 12.36 0.92
C LEU A 29 -2.41 12.17 0.27
N ASP A 30 -2.32 11.23 -0.67
CA ASP A 30 -1.12 11.06 -1.50
C ASP A 30 -1.02 12.23 -2.50
N ILE A 31 0.16 12.83 -2.61
CA ILE A 31 0.43 13.96 -3.52
C ILE A 31 0.70 13.51 -4.96
N GLY A 32 1.02 12.23 -5.18
CA GLY A 32 1.14 11.59 -6.49
C GLY A 32 0.06 10.52 -6.67
N PRO A 33 -1.23 10.90 -6.68
CA PRO A 33 -2.31 9.92 -6.68
C PRO A 33 -2.41 9.15 -8.01
N LEU A 34 -2.70 7.84 -7.94
CA LEU A 34 -3.05 7.05 -9.14
C LEU A 34 -4.52 7.24 -9.56
N SER A 35 -5.35 7.72 -8.65
CA SER A 35 -6.76 8.08 -8.86
C SER A 35 -7.25 8.99 -7.74
N LYS A 36 -8.39 9.66 -7.96
CA LYS A 36 -8.98 10.55 -6.95
C LYS A 36 -9.32 9.77 -5.67
N GLY A 37 -8.81 10.25 -4.54
CA GLY A 37 -9.02 9.63 -3.23
C GLY A 37 -7.92 8.67 -2.78
N HIS A 38 -6.82 8.56 -3.54
CA HIS A 38 -5.66 7.79 -3.13
C HIS A 38 -5.07 8.32 -1.81
N ALA A 39 -5.05 7.47 -0.78
CA ALA A 39 -4.50 7.79 0.52
C ALA A 39 -4.06 6.53 1.27
N PRO A 40 -3.16 6.62 2.26
CA PRO A 40 -2.80 5.49 3.08
C PRO A 40 -3.75 5.34 4.26
N VAL A 41 -4.75 4.46 4.14
CA VAL A 41 -5.54 3.78 5.19
C VAL A 41 -6.89 3.30 4.64
N VAL A 42 -7.36 2.12 5.06
CA VAL A 42 -8.33 1.33 4.27
C VAL A 42 -9.80 1.60 4.61
N LYS A 43 -10.27 1.39 5.84
CA LYS A 43 -11.72 1.28 6.08
C LYS A 43 -12.48 2.60 6.11
N LYS A 44 -11.92 3.64 6.76
CA LYS A 44 -12.58 4.95 6.87
C LYS A 44 -12.56 5.70 5.53
N ILE A 45 -11.48 5.56 4.77
CA ILE A 45 -11.31 6.24 3.49
C ILE A 45 -12.27 5.67 2.46
N VAL A 46 -12.37 4.34 2.33
CA VAL A 46 -13.36 3.69 1.45
C VAL A 46 -14.78 4.19 1.71
N LYS A 47 -15.21 4.24 2.98
CA LYS A 47 -16.54 4.74 3.34
C LYS A 47 -16.72 6.22 2.98
N ALA A 48 -15.69 7.04 3.19
CA ALA A 48 -15.74 8.47 2.89
C ALA A 48 -15.72 8.77 1.39
N THR A 49 -14.99 7.98 0.60
CA THR A 49 -14.90 8.15 -0.86
C THR A 49 -16.08 7.52 -1.59
N GLY A 50 -16.78 6.57 -0.98
CA GLY A 50 -17.82 5.78 -1.63
C GLY A 50 -17.27 4.81 -2.68
N ALA A 51 -15.95 4.53 -2.68
CA ALA A 51 -15.33 3.63 -3.62
C ALA A 51 -15.86 2.19 -3.44
N THR A 52 -16.46 1.64 -4.49
CA THR A 52 -16.87 0.23 -4.54
C THR A 52 -15.69 -0.68 -4.85
N ASP A 53 -14.85 -0.25 -5.79
CA ASP A 53 -13.70 -0.97 -6.29
C ASP A 53 -12.43 -0.20 -5.91
N TYR A 54 -11.50 -0.90 -5.25
CA TYR A 54 -10.25 -0.30 -4.78
C TYR A 54 -9.18 -1.36 -4.51
N ASN A 55 -7.92 -0.94 -4.53
CA ASN A 55 -6.77 -1.77 -4.19
C ASN A 55 -6.15 -1.32 -2.88
N ILE A 56 -5.72 -2.29 -2.07
CA ILE A 56 -4.82 -2.05 -0.94
C ILE A 56 -3.44 -2.58 -1.32
N LEU A 57 -2.43 -1.71 -1.33
CA LEU A 57 -1.08 -2.05 -1.78
C LEU A 57 -0.05 -1.65 -0.73
N GLN A 58 0.88 -2.53 -0.42
CA GLN A 58 2.04 -2.22 0.40
C GLN A 58 3.28 -2.82 -0.25
N ASN A 59 4.29 -1.98 -0.48
CA ASN A 59 5.49 -2.33 -1.22
C ASN A 59 6.67 -2.51 -0.26
N ASN A 60 7.43 -3.61 -0.41
CA ASN A 60 8.65 -3.91 0.37
C ASN A 60 9.83 -4.08 -0.59
N GLY A 61 10.75 -3.11 -0.62
CA GLY A 61 11.93 -3.10 -1.48
C GLY A 61 11.74 -2.41 -2.83
N ARG A 62 12.85 -1.99 -3.45
CA ARG A 62 12.87 -1.10 -4.63
C ARG A 62 12.27 -1.74 -5.88
N ILE A 63 12.58 -3.01 -6.14
CA ILE A 63 12.02 -3.75 -7.29
C ILE A 63 10.51 -3.99 -7.11
N ALA A 64 10.01 -3.97 -5.87
CA ALA A 64 8.59 -4.03 -5.57
C ALA A 64 7.93 -2.63 -5.53
N HIS A 65 8.58 -1.59 -6.09
CA HIS A 65 8.08 -0.21 -6.17
C HIS A 65 7.92 0.51 -4.81
N GLN A 66 8.75 0.19 -3.81
CA GLN A 66 8.82 1.02 -2.60
C GLN A 66 9.75 2.21 -2.83
N GLU A 67 9.21 3.43 -2.76
CA GLU A 67 9.99 4.68 -2.89
C GLU A 67 10.39 5.29 -1.54
N VAL A 68 9.50 5.20 -0.55
CA VAL A 68 9.77 5.70 0.80
C VAL A 68 10.07 4.54 1.75
N ASP A 69 11.24 4.58 2.39
CA ASP A 69 11.71 3.58 3.38
C ASP A 69 11.01 3.74 4.73
N HIS A 70 9.69 3.66 4.71
CA HIS A 70 8.80 3.69 5.86
C HIS A 70 7.54 2.92 5.47
N VAL A 71 7.05 2.00 6.30
CA VAL A 71 5.88 1.19 5.94
C VAL A 71 4.65 2.07 5.74
N HIS A 72 4.04 1.98 4.56
CA HIS A 72 2.81 2.68 4.23
C HIS A 72 1.95 1.77 3.37
N PHE A 73 0.65 1.77 3.63
CA PHE A 73 -0.32 1.06 2.84
C PHE A 73 -1.01 2.08 1.96
N HIS A 74 -1.12 1.86 0.66
CA HIS A 74 -1.93 2.66 -0.24
C HIS A 74 -3.36 2.11 -0.26
N MET A 75 -4.37 2.97 -0.20
CA MET A 75 -5.75 2.68 -0.61
C MET A 75 -6.00 3.47 -1.90
N ILE A 76 -6.16 2.74 -3.01
CA ILE A 76 -6.23 3.31 -4.36
C ILE A 76 -7.61 2.99 -4.94
N PRO A 77 -8.51 3.96 -5.05
CA PRO A 77 -9.78 3.77 -5.78
C PRO A 77 -9.54 3.31 -7.22
N LYS A 78 -10.38 2.40 -7.74
CA LYS A 78 -10.32 1.91 -9.12
C LYS A 78 -11.68 2.18 -9.80
N PRO A 79 -11.98 3.44 -10.16
CA PRO A 79 -13.32 3.80 -10.64
C PRO A 79 -13.63 3.24 -12.05
N ASN A 80 -12.61 2.88 -12.81
CA ASN A 80 -12.71 2.32 -14.16
C ASN A 80 -11.40 1.59 -14.53
N GLU A 81 -11.33 1.04 -15.73
CA GLU A 81 -10.18 0.26 -16.20
C GLU A 81 -8.90 1.10 -16.40
N THR A 82 -9.01 2.40 -16.67
CA THR A 82 -7.88 3.26 -17.05
C THR A 82 -7.28 4.07 -15.89
N GLU A 83 -8.03 4.31 -14.81
CA GLU A 83 -7.58 5.05 -13.61
C GLU A 83 -7.35 4.11 -12.43
N GLY A 84 -6.41 4.43 -11.52
CA GLY A 84 -6.08 3.60 -10.35
C GLY A 84 -4.97 2.57 -10.63
N LEU A 85 -4.84 1.56 -9.76
CA LEU A 85 -3.74 0.59 -9.87
C LEU A 85 -3.91 -0.32 -11.10
N GLY A 86 -2.90 -0.35 -11.97
CA GLY A 86 -2.80 -1.31 -13.07
C GLY A 86 -2.11 -2.60 -12.59
N VAL A 87 -2.83 -3.72 -12.58
CA VAL A 87 -2.28 -5.01 -12.15
C VAL A 87 -2.18 -5.95 -13.35
N LYS A 88 -0.96 -6.37 -13.67
CA LYS A 88 -0.70 -7.49 -14.57
C LYS A 88 -0.56 -8.76 -13.75
N TRP A 89 -1.24 -9.84 -14.16
CA TRP A 89 -1.26 -11.10 -13.42
C TRP A 89 -0.62 -12.25 -14.24
N PRO A 90 0.73 -12.33 -14.31
CA PRO A 90 1.44 -13.32 -15.12
C PRO A 90 1.52 -14.68 -14.39
N THR A 91 0.41 -15.42 -14.36
CA THR A 91 0.38 -16.76 -13.74
C THR A 91 1.36 -17.73 -14.41
N LYS A 92 1.90 -18.64 -13.61
CA LYS A 92 2.72 -19.76 -14.06
C LYS A 92 2.03 -21.07 -13.66
N PRO A 93 2.18 -22.17 -14.43
CA PRO A 93 1.70 -23.47 -14.01
C PRO A 93 2.30 -23.91 -12.67
N ALA A 94 1.50 -24.60 -11.86
CA ALA A 94 1.92 -25.10 -10.56
C ALA A 94 2.48 -26.52 -10.65
N ASP A 95 3.57 -26.78 -9.95
CA ASP A 95 4.12 -28.12 -9.72
C ASP A 95 3.88 -28.48 -8.24
N MET A 96 3.05 -29.50 -8.01
CA MET A 96 2.61 -29.86 -6.65
C MET A 96 3.74 -30.45 -5.79
N GLU A 97 4.73 -31.10 -6.39
CA GLU A 97 5.88 -31.63 -5.65
C GLU A 97 6.80 -30.49 -5.20
N GLN A 98 7.09 -29.56 -6.11
CA GLN A 98 7.88 -28.36 -5.79
C GLN A 98 7.19 -27.49 -4.72
N LEU A 99 5.88 -27.29 -4.84
CA LEU A 99 5.11 -26.53 -3.85
C LEU A 99 5.13 -27.18 -2.47
N LYS A 100 5.02 -28.51 -2.40
CA LYS A 100 5.10 -29.25 -1.14
C LYS A 100 6.48 -29.10 -0.51
N ALA A 101 7.55 -29.29 -1.29
CA ALA A 101 8.93 -29.15 -0.80
C ALA A 101 9.20 -27.74 -0.26
N TYR A 102 8.79 -26.71 -0.99
CA TYR A 102 8.97 -25.32 -0.57
C TYR A 102 8.13 -24.95 0.66
N CYS A 103 6.92 -25.50 0.81
CA CYS A 103 6.10 -25.31 1.99
C CYS A 103 6.78 -25.82 3.27
N GLU A 104 7.37 -27.03 3.21
CA GLU A 104 8.11 -27.59 4.35
C GLU A 104 9.39 -26.80 4.64
N GLU A 105 10.09 -26.32 3.61
CA GLU A 105 11.23 -25.41 3.78
C GLU A 105 10.84 -24.12 4.51
N LEU A 106 9.73 -23.49 4.12
CA LEU A 106 9.25 -22.26 4.74
C LEU A 106 8.84 -22.47 6.21
N LYS A 107 8.13 -23.57 6.50
CA LYS A 107 7.73 -23.91 7.88
C LYS A 107 8.92 -24.07 8.84
N ALA A 108 10.07 -24.51 8.34
CA ALA A 108 11.27 -24.65 9.17
C ALA A 108 11.93 -23.29 9.51
N LYS A 109 11.53 -22.21 8.84
CA LYS A 109 12.12 -20.86 8.98
C LYS A 109 11.23 -19.87 9.73
N ILE A 110 9.98 -20.24 10.02
CA ILE A 110 9.01 -19.45 10.78
C ILE A 110 8.70 -20.10 12.12
#